data_AF-A0A847FZB8-F1
#
_entry.id   AF-A0A847FZB8-F1
#
_cell.length_a   1.000
_cell.length_b   1.000
_cell.length_c   1.000
_cell.angle_alpha   90.00
_cell.angle_beta   90.00
_cell.angle_gamma   90.00
#
_symmetry.space_group_name_H-M   'P 1'
#
loop_
_entity.id
_entity.type
_entity.pdbx_description
1 polymer ?
#
loop_
_entity_poly.entity_id
_entity_poly.type
_entity_poly.pdbx_seq_one_letter_code
_entity_poly.pdbx_strand_id
1 'polypeptide(L)'
;MKEKPPPDEFSPQPEYDSCAIQQVERDICLLYHQLADYNYIMGDLDFGTVFNFPYWNYLDVPDIEPVRQRFLREGCLVMILTMAWDLLDGSGVWFSLYRSICKKAVGNLIPENDRMSKLIHTVKMALDYAENDQKVSRELAESSQWVHREFIIGYFRQMVRKFDT
;
A
#
# COMPACT_ATOMS: atom_id res chain seq x y z
N MET A 1 25.24 40.22 -15.32
CA MET A 1 25.66 38.82 -15.46
C MET A 1 24.56 37.96 -14.87
N LYS A 2 23.95 37.04 -15.65
CA LYS A 2 22.92 36.14 -15.13
C LYS A 2 23.64 34.97 -14.44
N GLU A 3 23.41 34.80 -13.15
CA GLU A 3 23.88 33.63 -12.40
C GLU A 3 23.18 32.39 -12.94
N LYS A 4 23.98 31.35 -13.19
CA LYS A 4 23.51 30.03 -13.63
C LYS A 4 22.95 29.32 -12.39
N PRO A 5 21.74 28.73 -12.44
CA PRO A 5 21.24 27.95 -11.31
C PRO A 5 22.15 26.71 -11.10
N PRO A 6 22.25 26.21 -9.86
CA PRO A 6 23.11 25.07 -9.53
C PRO A 6 22.65 23.80 -10.26
N PRO A 7 23.57 22.86 -10.53
CA PRO A 7 23.28 21.67 -11.31
C PRO A 7 22.19 20.85 -10.63
N ASP A 8 21.23 20.35 -11.43
CA ASP A 8 20.34 19.28 -11.04
C ASP A 8 21.18 18.16 -10.45
N GLU A 9 21.12 17.98 -9.13
CA GLU A 9 21.49 16.74 -8.49
C GLU A 9 20.49 15.71 -9.01
N PHE A 10 20.87 15.05 -10.10
CA PHE A 10 20.47 13.69 -10.41
C PHE A 10 20.61 12.90 -9.11
N SER A 11 19.53 12.84 -8.35
CA SER A 11 19.48 12.00 -7.17
C SER A 11 19.63 10.58 -7.71
N PRO A 12 20.69 9.85 -7.34
CA PRO A 12 20.82 8.47 -7.76
C PRO A 12 19.53 7.77 -7.34
N GLN A 13 18.79 7.25 -8.31
CA GLN A 13 17.67 6.38 -7.99
C GLN A 13 18.25 5.28 -7.10
N PRO A 14 17.65 4.98 -5.94
CA PRO A 14 18.12 3.86 -5.15
C PRO A 14 18.12 2.65 -6.09
N GLU A 15 19.28 2.02 -6.29
CA GLU A 15 19.31 0.69 -6.87
C GLU A 15 18.37 -0.14 -6.01
N TYR A 16 17.20 -0.49 -6.53
CA TYR A 16 16.27 -1.30 -5.78
C TYR A 16 16.89 -2.67 -5.64
N ASP A 17 17.39 -2.95 -4.45
CA ASP A 17 17.94 -4.25 -4.10
C ASP A 17 16.86 -5.32 -4.34
N SER A 18 17.16 -6.26 -5.24
CA SER A 18 16.27 -7.39 -5.55
C SER A 18 15.87 -8.16 -4.28
N CYS A 19 16.75 -8.20 -3.27
CA CYS A 19 16.47 -8.77 -1.96
C CYS A 19 15.36 -7.98 -1.23
N ALA A 20 15.45 -6.65 -1.22
CA ALA A 20 14.46 -5.79 -0.58
C ALA A 20 13.09 -5.88 -1.26
N ILE A 21 13.06 -5.95 -2.59
CA ILE A 21 11.81 -6.19 -3.33
C ILE A 21 11.19 -7.53 -2.91
N GLN A 22 11.98 -8.61 -2.84
CA GLN A 22 11.47 -9.92 -2.41
C GLN A 22 10.98 -9.93 -0.96
N GLN A 23 11.58 -9.12 -0.07
CA GLN A 23 11.10 -8.95 1.29
C GLN A 23 9.72 -8.29 1.31
N VAL A 24 9.53 -7.21 0.54
CA VAL A 24 8.21 -6.57 0.39
C VAL A 24 7.17 -7.53 -0.19
N GLU A 25 7.54 -8.36 -1.18
CA GLU A 25 6.63 -9.38 -1.73
C GLU A 25 6.22 -10.42 -0.68
N ARG A 26 7.14 -10.81 0.20
CA ARG A 26 6.84 -11.73 1.32
C ARG A 26 5.92 -11.08 2.34
N ASP A 27 6.13 -9.81 2.66
CA ASP A 27 5.26 -9.06 3.57
C ASP A 27 3.84 -8.95 3.00
N ILE A 28 3.70 -8.64 1.71
CA ILE A 28 2.39 -8.60 1.04
C ILE A 28 1.70 -9.97 1.13
N CYS A 29 2.42 -11.06 0.85
CA CYS A 29 1.88 -12.41 0.98
C CYS A 29 1.45 -12.73 2.41
N LEU A 30 2.29 -12.40 3.39
CA LEU A 30 2.01 -12.63 4.81
C LEU A 30 0.77 -11.85 5.26
N LEU A 31 0.68 -10.58 4.89
CA LEU A 31 -0.50 -9.74 5.12
C LEU A 31 -1.76 -10.40 4.57
N TYR A 32 -1.72 -10.82 3.30
CA TYR A 32 -2.88 -11.41 2.66
C TYR A 32 -3.31 -12.69 3.36
N HIS A 33 -2.36 -13.50 3.82
CA HIS A 33 -2.65 -14.67 4.64
C HIS A 33 -3.30 -14.31 5.97
N GLN A 34 -2.76 -13.35 6.71
CA GLN A 34 -3.32 -12.93 8.00
C GLN A 34 -4.73 -12.33 7.83
N LEU A 35 -4.95 -11.52 6.81
CA LEU A 35 -6.25 -10.89 6.55
C LEU A 35 -7.27 -11.84 5.90
N ALA A 36 -6.86 -12.99 5.36
CA ALA A 36 -7.78 -13.96 4.75
C ALA A 36 -8.73 -14.60 5.78
N ASP A 37 -8.34 -14.64 7.05
CA ASP A 37 -9.17 -15.17 8.14
C ASP A 37 -10.30 -14.20 8.56
N TYR A 38 -10.29 -12.98 8.02
CA TYR A 38 -11.25 -11.92 8.31
C TYR A 38 -12.11 -11.61 7.07
N ASN A 39 -13.21 -10.88 7.26
CA ASN A 39 -14.07 -10.39 6.16
C ASN A 39 -13.94 -8.87 5.93
N TYR A 40 -12.91 -8.25 6.50
CA TYR A 40 -12.60 -6.82 6.46
C TYR A 40 -11.07 -6.61 6.64
N ILE A 41 -10.61 -5.37 6.46
CA ILE A 41 -9.22 -4.98 6.75
C ILE A 41 -9.07 -4.77 8.25
N MET A 42 -8.31 -5.62 8.93
CA MET A 42 -8.02 -5.52 10.35
C MET A 42 -6.81 -4.61 10.60
N GLY A 43 -6.95 -3.61 11.48
CA GLY A 43 -5.85 -2.69 11.82
C GLY A 43 -4.80 -3.26 12.76
N ASP A 44 -5.13 -4.24 13.61
CA ASP A 44 -4.27 -4.75 14.69
C ASP A 44 -3.18 -5.73 14.19
N LEU A 45 -2.26 -5.23 13.37
CA LEU A 45 -1.09 -5.95 12.86
C LEU A 45 0.20 -5.31 13.38
N ASP A 46 1.25 -6.12 13.53
CA ASP A 46 2.54 -5.64 14.07
C ASP A 46 3.38 -4.91 13.02
N PHE A 47 3.15 -3.61 12.86
CA PHE A 47 3.95 -2.71 12.02
C PHE A 47 5.27 -2.26 12.66
N GLY A 48 5.47 -2.53 13.96
CA GLY A 48 6.70 -2.18 14.67
C GLY A 48 7.83 -3.19 14.43
N THR A 49 7.48 -4.46 14.20
CA THR A 49 8.47 -5.54 14.06
C THR A 49 8.28 -6.40 12.82
N VAL A 50 7.03 -6.76 12.46
CA VAL A 50 6.75 -7.68 11.35
C VAL A 50 6.66 -6.94 10.03
N PHE A 51 5.89 -5.84 9.98
CA PHE A 51 5.66 -5.05 8.76
C PHE A 51 6.37 -3.70 8.80
N ASN A 52 7.70 -3.71 8.83
CA ASN A 52 8.52 -2.53 9.12
C ASN A 52 9.20 -1.88 7.90
N PHE A 53 8.88 -2.33 6.67
CA PHE A 53 9.46 -1.76 5.46
C PHE A 53 8.76 -0.44 5.05
N PRO A 54 9.46 0.48 4.37
CA PRO A 54 8.87 1.71 3.86
C PRO A 54 8.09 1.43 2.56
N TYR A 55 6.94 0.76 2.65
CA TYR A 55 6.17 0.26 1.50
C TYR A 55 5.81 1.33 0.47
N TRP A 56 5.67 2.60 0.87
CA TRP A 56 5.44 3.72 -0.04
C TRP A 56 6.57 3.94 -1.06
N ASN A 57 7.79 3.46 -0.78
CA ASN A 57 8.90 3.51 -1.73
C ASN A 57 8.79 2.45 -2.84
N TYR A 58 7.90 1.47 -2.71
CA TYR A 58 7.75 0.36 -3.66
C TYR A 58 6.49 0.45 -4.52
N LEU A 59 5.79 1.60 -4.47
CA LEU A 59 4.58 1.86 -5.28
C LEU A 59 4.88 2.00 -6.79
N ASP A 60 6.10 2.40 -7.14
CA ASP A 60 6.52 2.57 -8.53
C ASP A 60 8.00 2.20 -8.77
N VAL A 61 8.33 0.93 -8.58
CA VAL A 61 9.69 0.41 -8.83
C VAL A 61 10.00 0.41 -10.34
N PRO A 62 11.08 1.04 -10.81
CA PRO A 62 11.45 1.00 -12.22
C PRO A 62 12.05 -0.37 -12.61
N ASP A 63 12.04 -0.67 -13.91
CA ASP A 63 12.77 -1.80 -14.51
C ASP A 63 12.42 -3.21 -13.97
N ILE A 64 11.18 -3.42 -13.51
CA ILE A 64 10.66 -4.74 -13.16
C ILE A 64 9.51 -5.17 -14.08
N GLU A 65 9.31 -6.50 -14.18
CA GLU A 65 8.27 -7.07 -15.03
C GLU A 65 6.88 -6.49 -14.70
N PRO A 66 6.05 -6.14 -15.71
CA PRO A 66 4.75 -5.50 -15.48
C PRO A 66 3.81 -6.24 -14.52
N VAL A 67 3.82 -7.58 -14.53
CA VAL A 67 2.99 -8.40 -13.61
C VAL A 67 3.47 -8.24 -12.18
N ARG A 68 4.79 -8.27 -11.98
CA ARG A 68 5.44 -8.08 -10.68
C ARG A 68 5.23 -6.66 -10.15
N GLN A 69 5.38 -5.65 -11.01
CA GLN A 69 5.08 -4.24 -10.70
C GLN A 69 3.65 -4.06 -10.21
N ARG A 70 2.69 -4.68 -10.90
CA ARG A 70 1.29 -4.62 -10.50
C ARG A 70 1.08 -5.24 -9.12
N PHE A 71 1.64 -6.43 -8.89
CA PHE A 71 1.54 -7.09 -7.59
C PHE A 71 2.10 -6.24 -6.45
N LEU A 72 3.30 -5.68 -6.63
CA LEU A 72 3.92 -4.79 -5.65
C LEU A 72 3.10 -3.54 -5.40
N ARG A 73 2.71 -2.81 -6.46
CA ARG A 73 1.93 -1.58 -6.33
C ARG A 73 0.62 -1.82 -5.60
N GLU A 74 -0.15 -2.84 -6.02
CA GLU A 74 -1.42 -3.20 -5.38
C GLU A 74 -1.21 -3.62 -3.92
N GLY A 75 -0.23 -4.49 -3.65
CA GLY A 75 0.05 -4.96 -2.29
C GLY A 75 0.54 -3.85 -1.36
N CYS A 76 1.41 -2.96 -1.82
CA CYS A 76 1.87 -1.80 -1.06
C CYS A 76 0.73 -0.83 -0.74
N LEU A 77 -0.22 -0.65 -1.65
CA LEU A 77 -1.43 0.14 -1.38
C LEU A 77 -2.32 -0.51 -0.32
N VAL A 78 -2.49 -1.84 -0.35
CA VAL A 78 -3.23 -2.57 0.71
C VAL A 78 -2.49 -2.50 2.05
N MET A 79 -1.15 -2.56 2.04
CA MET A 79 -0.32 -2.33 3.21
C MET A 79 -0.60 -0.97 3.85
N ILE A 80 -0.52 0.10 3.06
CA ILE A 80 -0.76 1.47 3.53
C ILE A 80 -2.20 1.64 4.02
N LEU A 81 -3.19 1.01 3.35
CA LEU A 81 -4.56 0.98 3.84
C LEU A 81 -4.65 0.37 5.23
N THR A 82 -3.99 -0.77 5.44
CA THR A 82 -4.04 -1.50 6.72
C THR A 82 -3.35 -0.70 7.84
N MET A 83 -2.24 -0.04 7.53
CA MET A 83 -1.59 0.91 8.45
C MET A 83 -2.49 2.10 8.81
N ALA A 84 -3.29 2.60 7.87
CA ALA A 84 -4.26 3.66 8.17
C ALA A 84 -5.38 3.14 9.08
N TRP A 85 -5.83 1.89 8.91
CA TRP A 85 -6.79 1.25 9.81
C TRP A 85 -6.24 1.01 11.21
N ASP A 86 -4.97 0.63 11.36
CA ASP A 86 -4.29 0.52 12.66
C ASP A 86 -4.37 1.82 13.47
N LEU A 87 -4.22 2.97 12.80
CA LEU A 87 -4.42 4.28 13.44
C LEU A 87 -5.88 4.53 13.81
N LEU A 88 -6.82 4.23 12.90
CA LEU A 88 -8.24 4.49 13.08
C LEU A 88 -8.87 3.61 14.17
N ASP A 89 -8.37 2.40 14.36
CA ASP A 89 -8.80 1.45 15.40
C ASP A 89 -8.15 1.76 16.77
N GLY A 90 -7.21 2.71 16.82
CA GLY A 90 -6.63 3.24 18.06
C GLY A 90 -5.43 2.46 18.61
N SER A 91 -4.89 1.49 17.86
CA SER A 91 -3.69 0.70 18.21
C SER A 91 -2.37 1.30 17.69
N GLY A 92 -2.42 2.09 16.61
CA GLY A 92 -1.26 2.32 15.74
C GLY A 92 -0.32 3.48 16.06
N VAL A 93 0.49 3.40 17.11
CA VAL A 93 1.51 4.46 17.39
C VAL A 93 2.55 4.60 16.26
N TRP A 94 2.88 3.51 15.57
CA TRP A 94 3.99 3.46 14.61
C TRP A 94 3.72 4.25 13.32
N PHE A 95 2.54 4.08 12.73
CA PHE A 95 2.21 4.71 11.44
C PHE A 95 2.04 6.24 11.53
N SER A 96 1.82 6.77 12.74
CA SER A 96 1.63 8.20 12.98
C SER A 96 2.76 9.08 12.41
N LEU A 97 3.99 8.55 12.37
CA LEU A 97 5.21 9.22 11.87
C LEU A 97 5.31 9.25 10.34
N TYR A 98 4.68 8.31 9.64
CA TYR A 98 4.84 8.13 8.19
C TYR A 98 3.62 8.56 7.38
N ARG A 99 2.52 8.96 8.03
CA ARG A 99 1.26 9.43 7.40
C ARG A 99 1.49 10.41 6.25
N SER A 100 2.23 11.49 6.50
CA SER A 100 2.45 12.55 5.50
C SER A 100 3.20 12.04 4.26
N ILE A 101 4.19 11.18 4.47
CA ILE A 101 4.98 10.57 3.38
C ILE A 101 4.09 9.63 2.56
N CYS A 102 3.28 8.81 3.21
CA CYS A 102 2.34 7.91 2.55
C CYS A 102 1.32 8.69 1.71
N LYS A 103 0.73 9.74 2.29
CA LYS A 103 -0.23 10.60 1.58
C LYS A 103 0.38 11.25 0.35
N LYS A 104 1.62 11.74 0.45
CA LYS A 104 2.36 12.28 -0.71
C LYS A 104 2.62 11.20 -1.77
N ALA A 105 3.11 10.04 -1.36
CA ALA A 105 3.44 8.95 -2.28
C ALA A 105 2.21 8.44 -3.04
N VAL A 106 1.11 8.17 -2.34
CA VAL A 106 -0.18 7.77 -2.93
C VAL A 106 -0.80 8.91 -3.74
N GLY A 107 -0.59 10.16 -3.31
CA GLY A 107 -1.01 11.38 -4.01
C GLY A 107 -0.49 11.47 -5.45
N ASN A 108 0.76 11.03 -5.67
CA ASN A 108 1.47 11.12 -6.95
C ASN A 108 1.15 9.98 -7.93
N LEU A 109 0.40 8.96 -7.50
CA LEU A 109 0.09 7.83 -8.37
C LEU A 109 -0.92 8.19 -9.46
N ILE A 110 -0.65 7.72 -10.67
CA ILE A 110 -1.55 7.78 -11.81
C ILE A 110 -2.18 6.40 -11.98
N PRO A 111 -3.51 6.25 -11.83
CA PRO A 111 -4.17 4.96 -12.00
C PRO A 111 -4.15 4.50 -13.46
N GLU A 112 -3.80 3.24 -13.70
CA GLU A 112 -3.83 2.66 -15.04
C GLU A 112 -5.22 2.15 -15.47
N ASN A 113 -6.15 1.98 -14.53
CA ASN A 113 -7.53 1.54 -14.79
C ASN A 113 -8.47 1.88 -13.62
N ASP A 114 -9.77 1.65 -13.79
CA ASP A 114 -10.81 1.95 -12.79
C ASP A 114 -10.61 1.18 -11.47
N ARG A 115 -10.13 -0.06 -11.55
CA ARG A 115 -9.84 -0.88 -10.36
C ARG A 115 -8.73 -0.27 -9.52
N MET A 116 -7.64 0.17 -10.16
CA MET A 116 -6.55 0.87 -9.48
C MET A 116 -7.01 2.24 -8.97
N SER A 117 -7.81 2.98 -9.76
CA SER A 117 -8.38 4.27 -9.35
C SER A 117 -9.19 4.14 -8.05
N LYS A 118 -10.03 3.10 -7.96
CA LYS A 118 -10.83 2.82 -6.75
C LYS A 118 -9.96 2.42 -5.56
N LEU A 119 -8.91 1.62 -5.77
CA LEU A 119 -7.95 1.28 -4.71
C LEU A 119 -7.25 2.53 -4.19
N ILE A 120 -6.65 3.34 -5.07
CA ILE A 120 -5.96 4.58 -4.72
C ILE A 120 -6.92 5.53 -3.98
N HIS A 121 -8.15 5.68 -4.46
CA HIS A 121 -9.16 6.51 -3.80
C HIS A 121 -9.47 6.02 -2.38
N THR A 122 -9.65 4.70 -2.21
CA THR A 122 -9.90 4.10 -0.88
C THR A 122 -8.74 4.36 0.08
N VAL A 123 -7.50 4.21 -0.39
CA VAL A 123 -6.29 4.47 0.41
C VAL A 123 -6.21 5.96 0.78
N LYS A 124 -6.45 6.87 -0.18
CA LYS A 124 -6.45 8.33 0.08
C LYS A 124 -7.49 8.70 1.13
N MET A 125 -8.70 8.17 1.01
CA MET A 125 -9.77 8.37 1.99
C MET A 125 -9.36 7.87 3.38
N ALA A 126 -8.78 6.67 3.50
CA ALA A 126 -8.32 6.15 4.80
C ALA A 126 -7.23 7.04 5.42
N LEU A 127 -6.27 7.51 4.61
CA LEU A 127 -5.21 8.41 5.06
C LEU A 127 -5.77 9.76 5.52
N ASP A 128 -6.76 10.31 4.80
CA ASP A 128 -7.42 11.56 5.18
C ASP A 128 -8.17 11.42 6.51
N TYR A 129 -8.85 10.29 6.73
CA TYR A 129 -9.53 10.03 8.01
C TYR A 129 -8.51 9.89 9.14
N ALA A 130 -7.42 9.17 8.92
CA ALA A 130 -6.36 8.94 9.92
C ALA A 130 -5.53 10.20 10.24
N GLU A 131 -5.45 11.16 9.31
CA GLU A 131 -4.82 12.46 9.53
C GLU A 131 -5.70 13.40 10.37
N ASN A 132 -7.01 13.37 10.12
CA ASN A 132 -7.97 14.27 10.75
C ASN A 132 -8.64 13.69 12.01
N ASP A 133 -8.19 12.51 12.48
CA ASP A 133 -8.78 11.78 13.61
C ASP A 133 -10.31 11.62 13.46
N GLN A 134 -10.74 11.33 12.23
CA GLN A 134 -12.16 11.23 11.90
C GLN A 134 -12.69 9.84 12.23
N LYS A 135 -13.92 9.81 12.76
CA LYS A 135 -14.64 8.55 12.91
C LYS A 135 -14.85 7.90 11.54
N VAL A 136 -14.53 6.61 11.45
CA VAL A 136 -14.74 5.78 10.27
C VAL A 136 -16.19 5.91 9.79
N SER A 137 -16.35 6.32 8.54
CA SER A 137 -17.66 6.40 7.90
C SER A 137 -18.05 5.04 7.31
N ARG A 138 -19.34 4.88 7.03
CA ARG A 138 -19.85 3.71 6.31
C ARG A 138 -19.20 3.56 4.93
N GLU A 139 -18.95 4.68 4.25
CA GLU A 139 -18.31 4.69 2.92
C GLU A 139 -16.88 4.13 2.97
N LEU A 140 -16.08 4.55 3.96
CA LEU A 140 -14.72 4.04 4.15
C LEU A 140 -14.74 2.54 4.51
N ALA A 141 -15.67 2.11 5.36
CA ALA A 141 -15.83 0.71 5.73
C ALA A 141 -16.20 -0.16 4.51
N GLU A 142 -17.20 0.24 3.73
CA GLU A 142 -17.64 -0.49 2.52
C GLU A 142 -16.55 -0.54 1.45
N SER A 143 -15.79 0.56 1.28
CA SER A 143 -14.67 0.64 0.34
C SER A 143 -13.51 -0.26 0.77
N SER A 144 -13.18 -0.29 2.05
CA SER A 144 -12.14 -1.16 2.60
C SER A 144 -12.55 -2.64 2.51
N GLN A 145 -13.83 -2.94 2.71
CA GLN A 145 -14.35 -4.30 2.51
C GLN A 145 -14.30 -4.73 1.03
N TRP A 146 -14.50 -3.79 0.10
CA TRP A 146 -14.27 -4.06 -1.32
C TRP A 146 -12.79 -4.37 -1.58
N VAL A 147 -11.85 -3.61 -1.01
CA VAL A 147 -10.40 -3.88 -1.14
C VAL A 147 -10.06 -5.29 -0.63
N HIS A 148 -10.58 -5.67 0.54
CA HIS A 148 -10.39 -7.01 1.08
C HIS A 148 -10.85 -8.11 0.11
N ARG A 149 -12.09 -8.02 -0.38
CA ARG A 149 -12.63 -9.03 -1.32
C ARG A 149 -11.88 -9.07 -2.65
N GLU A 150 -11.48 -7.92 -3.17
CA GLU A 150 -10.92 -7.79 -4.51
C GLU A 150 -9.44 -8.16 -4.58
N PHE A 151 -8.64 -7.73 -3.60
CA PHE A 151 -7.18 -7.90 -3.64
C PHE A 151 -6.73 -9.08 -2.78
N ILE A 152 -7.29 -9.25 -1.58
CA ILE A 152 -6.86 -10.30 -0.65
C ILE A 152 -7.50 -11.63 -1.04
N ILE A 153 -8.82 -11.71 -0.99
CA ILE A 153 -9.53 -12.94 -1.40
C ILE A 153 -9.37 -13.18 -2.91
N GLY A 154 -9.29 -12.12 -3.70
CA GLY A 154 -9.01 -12.21 -5.13
C GLY A 154 -7.66 -12.87 -5.45
N TYR A 155 -6.62 -12.59 -4.67
CA TYR A 155 -5.30 -13.25 -4.80
C TYR A 155 -5.41 -14.77 -4.67
N PHE A 156 -6.05 -15.27 -3.61
CA PHE A 156 -6.23 -16.71 -3.40
C PHE A 156 -7.09 -17.35 -4.49
N ARG A 157 -8.17 -16.69 -4.93
CA ARG A 157 -9.01 -17.18 -6.04
C ARG A 157 -8.23 -17.31 -7.34
N GLN A 158 -7.36 -16.35 -7.64
CA GLN A 158 -6.51 -16.41 -8.83
C GLN A 158 -5.51 -17.57 -8.76
N MET A 159 -4.95 -17.86 -7.57
CA MET A 159 -4.07 -19.02 -7.38
C MET A 159 -4.80 -20.34 -7.62
N VAL A 160 -6.01 -20.52 -7.08
CA VAL A 160 -6.79 -21.74 -7.27
C VAL A 160 -7.08 -21.99 -8.76
N ARG A 161 -7.48 -20.96 -9.50
CA ARG A 161 -7.76 -21.07 -10.94
C ARG A 161 -6.59 -21.57 -11.78
N LYS A 162 -5.34 -21.33 -11.35
CA LYS A 162 -4.15 -21.84 -12.04
C LYS A 162 -3.99 -23.36 -11.94
N PHE A 163 -4.64 -24.00 -10.97
CA PHE A 163 -4.64 -25.46 -10.82
C PHE A 163 -5.82 -26.12 -11.57
N ASP A 164 -6.83 -25.34 -11.95
CA ASP A 164 -8.00 -25.81 -12.70
C ASP A 164 -7.80 -25.76 -14.24
N THR A 165 -6.67 -25.22 -14.70
CA THR A 165 -6.23 -25.11 -16.12
C THR A 165 -4.98 -25.92 -16.37
#